data_AF-A4FMY2-F1
#
_entry.id   AF-A4FMY2-F1
#
_cell.length_a   1.000
_cell.length_b   1.000
_cell.length_c   1.000
_cell.angle_alpha   90.00
_cell.angle_beta   90.00
_cell.angle_gamma   90.00
#
_symmetry.space_group_name_H-M   'P 1'
#
loop_
_entity.id
_entity.type
_entity.pdbx_description
1 polymer ?
#
loop_
_entity_poly.entity_id
_entity_poly.type
_entity_poly.pdbx_seq_one_letter_code
_entity_poly.pdbx_strand_id
1 'polypeptide(L)'
;MDMDAFFASVEQLTRPTVRGRPVLVGGLGPRGTVAGASYEARTYGARSAMPMAEARRLCPVAVVLPPRFRVYSAVSERVLGIVRDVSEVVQQVSIDEAFMEPAELAGAEPATVERFAARLRERVRRETGVTASIGAGSGKQLAKIASGLAKPDGALVVPPQEEIELLSALPVRKLWGIGPVTEGKLHRIGVHTIGELAALHLGDVTSLLGQAHGTELHRLAHGIDDHPVEERAEAKQVSAETTFDVDITDQGRLLAEVAGMADNAHRRLVSSGRAAKTVTVKVRDSDFTTISRAETFASATSDAATLAAAARRLTSVAVPPGTPIRLVGVSYSGLANSEQEALFESPGAEVVVSTQSVEHTQVPEAAPTARGWRAGDDVRHDEHGHGWVQGAGLGRVTVRFETATTGRGVARTFASDEPLLHPGDPLDSLGWQSD
;
A
#
# COMPACT_ATOMS: atom_id res chain seq x y z
N MET A 1 -4.85 5.01 -14.67
CA MET A 1 -3.39 5.28 -14.67
C MET A 1 -2.77 4.57 -13.47
N ASP A 2 -1.59 3.97 -13.63
CA ASP A 2 -0.88 3.22 -12.59
C ASP A 2 0.63 3.50 -12.69
N MET A 3 1.26 3.96 -11.60
CA MET A 3 2.69 4.28 -11.58
C MET A 3 3.57 3.02 -11.57
N ASP A 4 4.65 3.09 -12.33
CA ASP A 4 5.49 1.95 -12.64
C ASP A 4 6.41 1.59 -11.48
N ALA A 5 6.27 0.38 -10.92
CA ALA A 5 7.09 -0.12 -9.82
C ALA A 5 7.30 0.93 -8.70
N PHE A 6 6.23 1.63 -8.35
CA PHE A 6 6.23 2.97 -7.76
C PHE A 6 7.31 3.21 -6.68
N PHE A 7 7.29 2.45 -5.58
CA PHE A 7 8.26 2.67 -4.50
C PHE A 7 9.71 2.51 -4.98
N ALA A 8 10.02 1.47 -5.75
CA ALA A 8 11.38 1.25 -6.25
C ALA A 8 11.80 2.34 -7.25
N SER A 9 10.88 2.81 -8.09
CA SER A 9 11.11 3.91 -9.04
C SER A 9 11.38 5.24 -8.32
N VAL A 10 10.67 5.54 -7.22
CA VAL A 10 10.94 6.72 -6.38
C VAL A 10 12.32 6.61 -5.71
N GLU A 11 12.70 5.43 -5.22
CA GLU A 11 14.04 5.22 -4.67
C GLU A 11 15.13 5.39 -5.74
N GLN A 12 14.92 4.89 -6.97
CA GLN A 12 15.84 5.06 -8.11
C GLN A 12 15.89 6.50 -8.65
N LEU A 13 14.79 7.25 -8.52
CA LEU A 13 14.72 8.68 -8.84
C LEU A 13 15.61 9.48 -7.87
N THR A 14 15.39 9.31 -6.57
CA THR A 14 16.03 10.08 -5.49
C THR A 14 17.46 9.61 -5.19
N ARG A 15 17.85 8.40 -5.62
CA ARG A 15 19.21 7.86 -5.54
C ARG A 15 19.73 7.50 -6.93
N PRO A 16 20.22 8.46 -7.73
CA PRO A 16 20.62 8.21 -9.12
C PRO A 16 21.69 7.13 -9.32
N THR A 17 22.45 6.78 -8.28
CA THR A 17 23.41 5.67 -8.31
C THR A 17 22.75 4.29 -8.36
N VAL A 18 21.49 4.15 -7.94
CA VAL A 18 20.75 2.87 -7.99
C VAL A 18 19.81 2.75 -9.20
N ARG A 19 19.71 3.80 -10.02
CA ARG A 19 18.95 3.76 -11.27
C ARG A 19 19.48 2.69 -12.22
N GLY A 20 18.57 1.88 -12.79
CA GLY A 20 18.94 0.77 -13.67
C GLY A 20 19.45 -0.47 -12.93
N ARG A 21 19.44 -0.48 -11.59
CA ARG A 21 19.86 -1.62 -10.76
C ARG A 21 18.65 -2.28 -10.11
N PRO A 22 18.71 -3.60 -9.83
CA PRO A 22 17.70 -4.26 -9.03
C PRO A 22 17.57 -3.60 -7.66
N VAL A 23 16.40 -3.03 -7.38
CA VAL A 23 16.00 -2.44 -6.10
C VAL A 23 14.81 -3.20 -5.52
N LEU A 24 14.90 -3.49 -4.22
CA LEU A 24 13.83 -4.00 -3.38
C LEU A 24 13.58 -3.00 -2.24
N VAL A 25 12.34 -2.55 -2.11
CA VAL A 25 11.89 -1.68 -1.01
C VAL A 25 11.06 -2.51 -0.06
N GLY A 26 11.34 -2.45 1.24
CA GLY A 26 10.53 -3.18 2.22
C GLY A 26 11.19 -3.30 3.59
N GLY A 27 10.58 -4.14 4.44
CA GLY A 27 11.10 -4.42 5.78
C GLY A 27 12.46 -5.13 5.70
N LEU A 28 13.44 -4.66 6.47
CA LEU A 28 14.78 -5.26 6.55
C LEU A 28 14.89 -6.35 7.63
N GLY A 29 13.89 -6.46 8.51
CA GLY A 29 13.83 -7.47 9.57
C GLY A 29 13.59 -8.89 9.03
N PRO A 30 13.79 -9.93 9.86
CA PRO A 30 13.62 -11.34 9.49
C PRO A 30 12.23 -11.69 8.92
N ARG A 31 11.22 -10.89 9.24
CA ARG A 31 9.83 -11.07 8.79
C ARG A 31 9.38 -10.01 7.78
N GLY A 32 10.31 -9.21 7.27
CA GLY A 32 10.03 -8.19 6.28
C GLY A 32 9.51 -8.77 4.97
N THR A 33 8.63 -8.03 4.32
CA THR A 33 8.13 -8.31 2.97
C THR A 33 8.58 -7.21 2.01
N VAL A 34 8.63 -7.55 0.73
CA VAL A 34 8.90 -6.58 -0.33
C VAL A 34 7.65 -5.72 -0.54
N ALA A 35 7.73 -4.44 -0.19
CA ALA A 35 6.70 -3.46 -0.48
C ALA A 35 6.71 -3.07 -1.97
N GLY A 36 7.90 -2.93 -2.57
CA GLY A 36 8.05 -2.62 -3.99
C GLY A 36 9.30 -3.28 -4.59
N ALA A 37 9.14 -3.92 -5.74
CA ALA A 37 10.25 -4.45 -6.53
C ALA A 37 10.35 -3.71 -7.87
N SER A 38 11.55 -3.19 -8.18
CA SER A 38 11.93 -2.65 -9.49
C SER A 38 11.76 -3.68 -10.61
N TYR A 39 11.63 -3.23 -11.86
CA TYR A 39 11.56 -4.14 -13.01
C TYR A 39 12.83 -4.98 -13.14
N GLU A 40 14.00 -4.39 -12.86
CA GLU A 40 15.29 -5.07 -12.86
C GLU A 40 15.38 -6.16 -11.77
N ALA A 41 14.68 -6.02 -10.64
CA ALA A 41 14.58 -7.09 -9.65
C ALA A 41 13.58 -8.18 -10.08
N ARG A 42 12.50 -7.79 -10.79
CA ARG A 42 11.47 -8.74 -11.28
C ARG A 42 12.02 -9.71 -12.32
N THR A 43 13.04 -9.35 -13.09
CA THR A 43 13.70 -10.28 -14.03
C THR A 43 14.36 -11.47 -13.31
N TYR A 44 14.70 -11.32 -12.02
CA TYR A 44 15.22 -12.40 -11.18
C TYR A 44 14.11 -13.19 -10.46
N GLY A 45 12.84 -12.84 -10.69
CA GLY A 45 11.69 -13.48 -10.05
C GLY A 45 11.26 -12.85 -8.71
N ALA A 46 11.97 -11.83 -8.22
CA ALA A 46 11.54 -11.10 -7.02
C ALA A 46 10.27 -10.28 -7.31
N ARG A 47 9.30 -10.30 -6.37
CA ARG A 47 7.99 -9.63 -6.54
C ARG A 47 7.57 -8.92 -5.26
N SER A 48 6.67 -7.93 -5.38
CA SER A 48 5.99 -7.35 -4.22
C SER A 48 5.21 -8.43 -3.44
N ALA A 49 5.02 -8.19 -2.15
CA ALA A 49 4.44 -9.12 -1.16
C ALA A 49 5.24 -10.42 -0.90
N MET A 50 6.35 -10.66 -1.62
CA MET A 50 7.25 -11.78 -1.33
C MET A 50 7.98 -11.55 0.01
N PRO A 51 8.27 -12.62 0.79
CA PRO A 51 9.20 -12.52 1.91
C PRO A 51 10.55 -11.95 1.48
N MET A 52 11.08 -10.96 2.21
CA MET A 52 12.32 -10.26 1.83
C MET A 52 13.51 -11.23 1.73
N ALA A 53 13.58 -12.23 2.62
CA ALA A 53 14.62 -13.26 2.57
C ALA A 53 14.58 -14.08 1.26
N GLU A 54 13.40 -14.43 0.79
CA GLU A 54 13.22 -15.14 -0.49
C GLU A 54 13.59 -14.24 -1.67
N ALA A 55 13.12 -13.00 -1.68
CA ALA A 55 13.42 -12.03 -2.73
C ALA A 55 14.94 -11.78 -2.85
N ARG A 56 15.66 -11.68 -1.74
CA ARG A 56 17.13 -11.55 -1.71
C ARG A 56 17.86 -12.81 -2.18
N ARG A 57 17.29 -14.00 -1.95
CA ARG A 57 17.85 -15.25 -2.48
C ARG A 57 17.67 -15.33 -3.99
N LEU A 58 16.52 -14.90 -4.51
CA LEU A 58 16.25 -14.83 -5.95
C LEU A 58 17.09 -13.75 -6.65
N CYS A 59 17.28 -12.59 -6.00
CA CYS A 59 18.08 -11.49 -6.52
C CYS A 59 19.19 -11.06 -5.53
N PRO A 60 20.32 -11.80 -5.45
CA PRO A 60 21.40 -11.50 -4.50
C PRO A 60 22.10 -10.16 -4.72
N VAL A 61 21.99 -9.61 -5.94
CA VAL A 61 22.59 -8.34 -6.36
C VAL A 61 21.71 -7.11 -6.05
N ALA A 62 20.51 -7.33 -5.50
CA ALA A 62 19.56 -6.25 -5.24
C ALA A 62 20.06 -5.29 -4.14
N VAL A 63 19.87 -4.00 -4.39
CA VAL A 63 19.94 -2.97 -3.35
C VAL A 63 18.63 -3.03 -2.57
N VAL A 64 18.72 -3.27 -1.26
CA VAL A 64 17.55 -3.33 -0.38
C VAL A 64 17.46 -2.03 0.41
N LEU A 65 16.32 -1.35 0.32
CA LEU A 65 16.09 -0.05 0.96
C LEU A 65 14.85 -0.10 1.88
N PRO A 66 14.90 0.58 3.04
CA PRO A 66 13.71 0.78 3.86
C PRO A 66 12.72 1.71 3.14
N PRO A 67 11.40 1.54 3.37
CA PRO A 67 10.40 2.40 2.75
C PRO A 67 10.43 3.83 3.33
N ARG A 68 10.27 4.83 2.47
CA ARG A 68 10.20 6.26 2.83
C ARG A 68 8.84 6.86 2.44
N PHE A 69 7.80 6.51 3.20
CA PHE A 69 6.41 6.85 2.84
C PHE A 69 6.13 8.35 2.73
N ARG A 70 6.82 9.22 3.48
CA ARG A 70 6.71 10.68 3.28
C ARG A 70 7.07 11.09 1.85
N VAL A 71 8.13 10.51 1.29
CA VAL A 71 8.56 10.76 -0.09
C VAL A 71 7.55 10.18 -1.08
N TYR A 72 7.05 8.97 -0.81
CA TYR A 72 6.05 8.33 -1.67
C TYR A 72 4.75 9.14 -1.71
N SER A 73 4.27 9.66 -0.58
CA SER A 73 3.09 10.51 -0.52
C SER A 73 3.29 11.81 -1.30
N ALA A 74 4.41 12.51 -1.11
CA ALA A 74 4.70 13.73 -1.85
C ALA A 74 4.72 13.52 -3.37
N VAL A 75 5.33 12.42 -3.84
CA VAL A 75 5.34 12.09 -5.28
C VAL A 75 3.94 11.74 -5.77
N SER A 76 3.20 10.93 -5.02
CA SER A 76 1.81 10.57 -5.33
C SER A 76 0.91 11.81 -5.44
N GLU A 77 0.98 12.70 -4.46
CA GLU A 77 0.18 13.93 -4.43
C GLU A 77 0.42 14.79 -5.67
N ARG A 78 1.68 14.94 -6.08
CA ARG A 78 2.04 15.67 -7.30
C ARG A 78 1.51 14.97 -8.56
N VAL A 79 1.66 13.66 -8.67
CA VAL A 79 1.14 12.89 -9.82
C VAL A 79 -0.39 12.95 -9.89
N LEU A 80 -1.08 12.80 -8.76
CA LEU A 80 -2.53 12.89 -8.70
C LEU A 80 -3.05 14.31 -8.91
N GLY A 81 -2.28 15.34 -8.55
CA GLY A 81 -2.54 16.72 -8.95
C GLY A 81 -2.61 16.86 -10.47
N ILE A 82 -1.62 16.30 -11.20
CA ILE A 82 -1.62 16.28 -12.67
C ILE A 82 -2.84 15.55 -13.25
N VAL A 83 -3.29 14.46 -12.61
CA VAL A 83 -4.51 13.73 -13.03
C VAL A 83 -5.76 14.58 -12.84
N ARG A 84 -5.87 15.27 -11.69
CA ARG A 84 -7.01 16.15 -11.40
C ARG A 84 -7.04 17.39 -12.30
N ASP A 85 -5.89 17.84 -12.79
CA ASP A 85 -5.83 18.94 -13.77
C ASP A 85 -6.44 18.56 -15.14
N VAL A 86 -6.41 17.27 -15.49
CA VAL A 86 -6.87 16.79 -16.81
C VAL A 86 -8.25 16.13 -16.77
N SER A 87 -8.81 15.91 -15.59
CA SER A 87 -10.10 15.25 -15.40
C SER A 87 -10.76 15.71 -14.11
N GLU A 88 -12.01 16.18 -14.19
CA GLU A 88 -12.83 16.51 -13.02
C GLU A 88 -13.27 15.24 -12.28
N VAL A 89 -13.52 14.16 -13.02
CA VAL A 89 -13.95 12.87 -12.47
C VAL A 89 -12.71 12.00 -12.25
N VAL A 90 -12.33 11.79 -10.98
CA VAL A 90 -11.16 11.02 -10.58
C VAL A 90 -11.47 10.14 -9.38
N GLN A 91 -11.07 8.86 -9.47
CA GLN A 91 -11.11 7.92 -8.35
C GLN A 91 -9.70 7.45 -8.00
N GLN A 92 -9.16 7.94 -6.89
CA GLN A 92 -7.90 7.42 -6.35
C GLN A 92 -8.10 6.03 -5.73
N VAL A 93 -7.39 5.02 -6.25
CA VAL A 93 -7.47 3.62 -5.80
C VAL A 93 -6.39 3.32 -4.76
N SER A 94 -5.20 3.86 -4.95
CA SER A 94 -4.03 3.71 -4.06
C SER A 94 -3.15 4.96 -4.17
N ILE A 95 -1.97 4.91 -3.52
CA ILE A 95 -0.93 5.94 -3.65
C ILE A 95 -0.35 6.00 -5.07
N ASP A 96 -0.55 4.97 -5.89
CA ASP A 96 0.04 4.85 -7.22
C ASP A 96 -0.96 4.64 -8.36
N GLU A 97 -2.25 4.58 -8.06
CA GLU A 97 -3.27 4.24 -9.03
C GLU A 97 -4.51 5.14 -8.91
N ALA A 98 -5.01 5.58 -10.06
CA ALA A 98 -6.28 6.30 -10.17
C ALA A 98 -7.01 5.97 -11.46
N PHE A 99 -8.34 5.93 -11.38
CA PHE A 99 -9.24 6.02 -12.54
C PHE A 99 -9.61 7.47 -12.79
N MET A 100 -9.91 7.80 -14.05
CA MET A 100 -10.33 9.14 -14.47
C MET A 100 -11.24 9.05 -15.69
N GLU A 101 -12.16 10.00 -15.83
CA GLU A 101 -13.05 10.13 -17.00
C GLU A 101 -12.96 11.56 -17.55
N PRO A 102 -11.93 11.88 -18.38
CA PRO A 102 -11.79 13.20 -18.96
C PRO A 102 -12.94 13.48 -19.94
N ALA A 103 -13.70 14.54 -19.70
CA ALA A 103 -14.87 14.89 -20.51
C ALA A 103 -14.53 15.08 -22.01
N GLU A 104 -13.31 15.53 -22.32
CA GLU A 104 -12.85 15.70 -23.71
C GLU A 104 -12.67 14.38 -24.49
N LEU A 105 -12.64 13.24 -23.79
CA LEU A 105 -12.50 11.93 -24.40
C LEU A 105 -13.85 11.22 -24.63
N ALA A 106 -14.97 11.82 -24.21
CA ALA A 106 -16.29 11.24 -24.43
C ALA A 106 -16.57 11.08 -25.93
N GLY A 107 -16.75 9.83 -26.38
CA GLY A 107 -16.97 9.49 -27.79
C GLY A 107 -15.74 9.69 -28.69
N ALA A 108 -14.55 9.86 -28.12
CA ALA A 108 -13.33 10.05 -28.90
C ALA A 108 -12.85 8.73 -29.54
N GLU A 109 -12.30 8.85 -30.75
CA GLU A 109 -11.64 7.73 -31.43
C GLU A 109 -10.43 7.21 -30.64
N PRO A 110 -10.10 5.90 -30.71
CA PRO A 110 -8.98 5.30 -29.97
C PRO A 110 -7.66 6.08 -30.12
N ALA A 111 -7.32 6.51 -31.35
CA ALA A 111 -6.11 7.28 -31.61
C ALA A 111 -6.04 8.62 -30.84
N THR A 112 -7.19 9.24 -30.53
CA THR A 112 -7.25 10.45 -29.71
C THR A 112 -6.95 10.15 -28.24
N VAL A 113 -7.48 9.04 -27.73
CA VAL A 113 -7.21 8.55 -26.37
C VAL A 113 -5.74 8.17 -26.22
N GLU A 114 -5.14 7.52 -27.22
CA GLU A 114 -3.70 7.20 -27.24
C GLU A 114 -2.83 8.44 -27.16
N ARG A 115 -3.15 9.47 -27.96
CA ARG A 115 -2.43 10.77 -27.91
C ARG A 115 -2.59 11.44 -26.54
N PHE A 116 -3.78 11.39 -25.94
CA PHE A 116 -4.01 11.89 -24.60
C PHE A 116 -3.15 11.16 -23.57
N ALA A 117 -3.17 9.82 -23.57
CA ALA A 117 -2.40 9.00 -22.67
C ALA A 117 -0.88 9.25 -22.82
N ALA A 118 -0.38 9.39 -24.04
CA ALA A 118 1.02 9.72 -24.30
C ALA A 118 1.40 11.10 -23.73
N ARG A 119 0.56 12.13 -23.92
CA ARG A 119 0.79 13.46 -23.35
C ARG A 119 0.78 13.45 -21.83
N LEU A 120 -0.18 12.75 -21.22
CA LEU A 120 -0.29 12.65 -19.77
C LEU A 120 0.94 11.94 -19.16
N ARG A 121 1.37 10.83 -19.75
CA ARG A 121 2.58 10.12 -19.33
C ARG A 121 3.83 10.98 -19.42
N GLU A 122 3.98 11.71 -20.53
CA GLU A 122 5.11 12.64 -20.70
C GLU A 122 5.06 13.76 -19.66
N ARG A 123 3.88 14.32 -19.37
CA ARG A 123 3.71 15.34 -18.33
C ARG A 123 4.09 14.81 -16.95
N VAL A 124 3.60 13.62 -16.57
CA VAL A 124 3.94 12.95 -15.31
C VAL A 124 5.46 12.77 -15.20
N ARG A 125 6.10 12.19 -16.22
CA ARG A 125 7.56 12.00 -16.24
C ARG A 125 8.31 13.32 -16.11
N ARG A 126 7.93 14.34 -16.88
CA ARG A 126 8.60 15.65 -16.88
C ARG A 126 8.50 16.36 -15.53
N GLU A 127 7.34 16.30 -14.88
CA GLU A 127 7.08 17.07 -13.66
C GLU A 127 7.48 16.34 -12.38
N THR A 128 7.55 15.01 -12.40
CA THR A 128 7.78 14.20 -11.18
C THR A 128 8.98 13.27 -11.28
N GLY A 129 9.48 12.99 -12.48
CA GLY A 129 10.61 12.09 -12.71
C GLY A 129 10.27 10.60 -12.65
N VAL A 130 9.04 10.22 -12.29
CA VAL A 130 8.59 8.82 -12.32
C VAL A 130 7.76 8.52 -13.57
N THR A 131 7.71 7.26 -13.99
CA THR A 131 6.89 6.82 -15.13
C THR A 131 5.56 6.24 -14.68
N ALA A 132 4.59 6.28 -15.57
CA ALA A 132 3.29 5.67 -15.37
C ALA A 132 2.84 4.96 -16.64
N SER A 133 2.06 3.90 -16.44
CA SER A 133 1.37 3.18 -17.50
C SER A 133 -0.13 3.53 -17.48
N ILE A 134 -0.73 3.67 -18.66
CA ILE A 134 -2.13 4.06 -18.83
C ILE A 134 -2.88 3.01 -19.63
N GLY A 135 -3.99 2.52 -19.09
CA GLY A 135 -4.95 1.70 -19.81
C GLY A 135 -6.24 2.46 -20.03
N ALA A 136 -6.87 2.24 -21.17
CA ALA A 136 -8.21 2.72 -21.48
C ALA A 136 -9.05 1.60 -22.11
N GLY A 137 -10.33 1.56 -21.79
CA GLY A 137 -11.32 0.60 -22.27
C GLY A 137 -12.67 0.86 -21.59
N SER A 138 -13.69 0.07 -21.90
CA SER A 138 -14.99 0.16 -21.24
C SER A 138 -14.89 -0.22 -19.75
N GLY A 139 -15.37 0.68 -18.89
CA GLY A 139 -15.37 0.47 -17.44
C GLY A 139 -13.97 0.43 -16.79
N LYS A 140 -13.98 0.26 -15.47
CA LYS A 140 -12.76 0.30 -14.65
C LYS A 140 -11.93 -0.96 -14.78
N GLN A 141 -12.57 -2.13 -14.88
CA GLN A 141 -11.87 -3.39 -15.01
C GLN A 141 -10.99 -3.43 -16.25
N LEU A 142 -11.54 -3.14 -17.43
CA LEU A 142 -10.77 -3.24 -18.66
C LEU A 142 -9.66 -2.19 -18.69
N ALA A 143 -9.94 -0.96 -18.25
CA ALA A 143 -8.91 0.07 -18.09
C ALA A 143 -7.77 -0.38 -17.15
N LYS A 144 -8.09 -1.08 -16.06
CA LYS A 144 -7.09 -1.65 -15.13
C LYS A 144 -6.30 -2.80 -15.72
N ILE A 145 -6.94 -3.69 -16.47
CA ILE A 145 -6.27 -4.78 -17.17
C ILE A 145 -5.32 -4.20 -18.23
N ALA A 146 -5.81 -3.26 -19.03
CA ALA A 146 -5.06 -2.60 -20.09
C ALA A 146 -3.85 -1.86 -19.53
N SER A 147 -3.98 -1.16 -18.39
CA SER A 147 -2.85 -0.47 -17.76
C SER A 147 -1.77 -1.46 -17.31
N GLY A 148 -2.17 -2.63 -16.81
CA GLY A 148 -1.25 -3.70 -16.44
C GLY A 148 -0.54 -4.35 -17.63
N LEU A 149 -1.22 -4.47 -18.78
CA LEU A 149 -0.63 -4.98 -20.03
C LEU A 149 0.30 -3.95 -20.70
N ALA A 150 0.05 -2.66 -20.47
CA ALA A 150 0.87 -1.56 -20.98
C ALA A 150 2.20 -1.39 -20.23
N LYS A 151 2.40 -2.05 -19.07
CA LYS A 151 3.61 -1.90 -18.26
C LYS A 151 4.84 -2.54 -18.92
N PRO A 152 6.05 -1.93 -18.78
CA PRO A 152 6.34 -0.63 -18.14
C PRO A 152 6.24 0.55 -19.11
N ASP A 153 5.99 1.75 -18.58
CA ASP A 153 6.01 3.04 -19.29
C ASP A 153 5.33 2.95 -20.66
N GLY A 154 4.09 2.47 -20.67
CA GLY A 154 3.31 2.28 -21.89
C GLY A 154 1.89 2.77 -21.78
N ALA A 155 1.20 2.78 -22.92
CA ALA A 155 -0.24 2.98 -22.95
C ALA A 155 -0.88 1.88 -23.80
N LEU A 156 -2.05 1.40 -23.38
CA LEU A 156 -2.88 0.49 -24.15
C LEU A 156 -4.31 0.99 -24.13
N VAL A 157 -4.84 1.31 -25.31
CA VAL A 157 -6.24 1.64 -25.52
C VAL A 157 -6.89 0.42 -26.16
N VAL A 158 -7.93 -0.12 -25.53
CA VAL A 158 -8.67 -1.27 -26.04
C VAL A 158 -9.95 -0.75 -26.69
N PRO A 159 -10.12 -0.85 -28.01
CA PRO A 159 -11.34 -0.46 -28.69
C PRO A 159 -12.52 -1.37 -28.29
N PRO A 160 -13.77 -0.86 -28.24
CA PRO A 160 -14.96 -1.64 -27.87
C PRO A 160 -15.14 -2.96 -28.64
N GLN A 161 -14.71 -3.01 -29.89
CA GLN A 161 -14.84 -4.19 -30.76
C GLN A 161 -13.84 -5.31 -30.41
N GLU A 162 -12.75 -4.99 -29.72
CA GLU A 162 -11.66 -5.91 -29.39
C GLU A 162 -11.72 -6.40 -27.93
N GLU A 163 -12.60 -5.81 -27.09
CA GLU A 163 -12.60 -6.01 -25.64
C GLU A 163 -12.87 -7.46 -25.26
N ILE A 164 -13.89 -8.09 -25.86
CA ILE A 164 -14.27 -9.47 -25.54
C ILE A 164 -13.20 -10.46 -26.00
N GLU A 165 -12.59 -10.23 -27.16
CA GLU A 165 -11.50 -11.07 -27.66
C GLU A 165 -10.29 -11.00 -26.73
N LEU A 166 -9.88 -9.78 -26.35
CA LEU A 166 -8.79 -9.56 -25.40
C LEU A 166 -9.10 -10.23 -24.05
N LEU A 167 -10.27 -9.95 -23.46
CA LEU A 167 -10.66 -10.50 -22.18
C LEU A 167 -10.65 -12.03 -22.20
N SER A 168 -11.30 -12.63 -23.19
CA SER A 168 -11.49 -14.09 -23.28
C SER A 168 -10.17 -14.86 -23.27
N ALA A 169 -9.13 -14.32 -23.91
CA ALA A 169 -7.82 -14.95 -24.02
C ALA A 169 -6.96 -14.85 -22.73
N LEU A 170 -7.31 -13.94 -21.80
CA LEU A 170 -6.51 -13.72 -20.61
C LEU A 170 -6.71 -14.83 -19.57
N PRO A 171 -5.66 -15.16 -18.79
CA PRO A 171 -5.81 -16.01 -17.61
C PRO A 171 -6.87 -15.44 -16.67
N VAL A 172 -7.67 -16.31 -16.06
CA VAL A 172 -8.77 -15.92 -15.16
C VAL A 172 -8.29 -15.05 -14.00
N ARG A 173 -7.01 -15.20 -13.62
CA ARG A 173 -6.34 -14.38 -12.62
C ARG A 173 -6.19 -12.89 -12.97
N LYS A 174 -6.37 -12.51 -14.24
CA LYS A 174 -6.35 -11.11 -14.67
C LYS A 174 -7.65 -10.39 -14.34
N LEU A 175 -8.74 -11.11 -14.12
CA LEU A 175 -10.02 -10.52 -13.75
C LEU A 175 -9.93 -9.87 -12.36
N TRP A 176 -10.32 -8.59 -12.28
CA TRP A 176 -10.27 -7.85 -11.03
C TRP A 176 -11.21 -8.49 -10.00
N GLY A 177 -10.68 -8.84 -8.83
CA GLY A 177 -11.42 -9.56 -7.78
C GLY A 177 -11.02 -11.02 -7.62
N ILE A 178 -10.25 -11.59 -8.56
CA ILE A 178 -9.76 -12.97 -8.46
C ILE A 178 -8.37 -13.01 -7.80
N GLY A 179 -8.34 -13.44 -6.54
CA GLY A 179 -7.12 -13.76 -5.79
C GLY A 179 -6.66 -15.22 -5.93
N PRO A 180 -5.59 -15.67 -5.24
CA PRO A 180 -5.02 -17.03 -5.41
C PRO A 180 -5.99 -18.12 -5.00
N VAL A 181 -6.82 -17.84 -4.00
CA VAL A 181 -7.84 -18.76 -3.51
C VAL A 181 -8.93 -18.98 -4.55
N THR A 182 -9.47 -17.91 -5.14
CA THR A 182 -10.51 -17.99 -6.17
C THR A 182 -9.97 -18.62 -7.44
N GLU A 183 -8.76 -18.25 -7.88
CA GLU A 183 -8.06 -18.89 -9.00
C GLU A 183 -7.91 -20.40 -8.77
N GLY A 184 -7.45 -20.82 -7.60
CA GLY A 184 -7.32 -22.25 -7.26
C GLY A 184 -8.66 -23.00 -7.19
N LYS A 185 -9.77 -22.33 -6.87
CA LYS A 185 -11.12 -22.93 -6.97
C LYS A 185 -11.52 -23.17 -8.43
N LEU A 186 -11.27 -22.19 -9.30
CA LEU A 186 -11.61 -22.25 -10.73
C LEU A 186 -10.73 -23.26 -11.48
N HIS A 187 -9.42 -23.28 -11.23
CA HIS A 187 -8.51 -24.27 -11.81
C HIS A 187 -8.91 -25.72 -11.48
N ARG A 188 -9.46 -25.98 -10.28
CA ARG A 188 -9.93 -27.33 -9.89
C ARG A 188 -11.11 -27.83 -10.72
N ILE A 189 -11.85 -26.95 -11.37
CA ILE A 189 -12.94 -27.30 -12.30
C ILE A 189 -12.55 -27.08 -13.77
N GLY A 190 -11.25 -26.86 -14.05
CA GLY A 190 -10.73 -26.70 -15.41
C GLY A 190 -10.91 -25.31 -16.02
N VAL A 191 -11.27 -24.29 -15.24
CA VAL A 191 -11.42 -22.91 -15.71
C VAL A 191 -10.12 -22.14 -15.48
N HIS A 192 -9.38 -21.88 -16.56
CA HIS A 192 -8.07 -21.22 -16.58
C HIS A 192 -8.09 -19.82 -17.18
N THR A 193 -9.05 -19.53 -18.06
CA THR A 193 -9.19 -18.27 -18.78
C THR A 193 -10.46 -17.53 -18.39
N ILE A 194 -10.51 -16.23 -18.68
CA ILE A 194 -11.73 -15.44 -18.47
C ILE A 194 -12.84 -15.93 -19.41
N GLY A 195 -12.51 -16.32 -20.65
CA GLY A 195 -13.50 -16.87 -21.59
C GLY A 195 -14.15 -18.17 -21.09
N GLU A 196 -13.37 -19.07 -20.49
CA GLU A 196 -13.90 -20.27 -19.85
C GLU A 196 -14.81 -19.96 -18.66
N LEU A 197 -14.49 -18.94 -17.86
CA LEU A 197 -15.36 -18.48 -16.77
C LEU A 197 -16.67 -17.90 -17.32
N ALA A 198 -16.59 -17.08 -18.37
CA ALA A 198 -17.76 -16.47 -19.02
C ALA A 198 -18.71 -17.54 -19.61
N ALA A 199 -18.16 -18.66 -20.10
CA ALA A 199 -18.93 -19.77 -20.68
C ALA A 199 -19.70 -20.61 -19.65
N LEU A 200 -19.39 -20.50 -18.34
CA LEU A 200 -20.15 -21.20 -17.31
C LEU A 200 -21.55 -20.61 -17.13
N HIS A 201 -22.51 -21.46 -16.75
CA HIS A 201 -23.80 -20.98 -16.27
C HIS A 201 -23.63 -20.22 -14.96
N LEU A 202 -24.35 -19.10 -14.82
CA LEU A 202 -24.30 -18.26 -13.62
C LEU A 202 -24.61 -19.05 -12.32
N GLY A 203 -25.51 -20.04 -12.40
CA GLY A 203 -25.80 -20.93 -11.28
C GLY A 203 -24.56 -21.67 -10.76
N ASP A 204 -23.75 -22.21 -11.65
CA ASP A 204 -22.53 -22.94 -11.29
C ASP A 204 -21.48 -22.01 -10.66
N VAL A 205 -21.32 -20.81 -11.24
CA VAL A 205 -20.39 -19.79 -10.73
C VAL A 205 -20.79 -19.34 -9.32
N THR A 206 -22.08 -19.05 -9.11
CA THR A 206 -22.58 -18.60 -7.81
C THR A 206 -22.60 -19.71 -6.76
N SER A 207 -22.81 -20.97 -7.14
CA SER A 207 -22.65 -22.12 -6.24
C SER A 207 -21.20 -22.30 -5.79
N LEU A 208 -20.21 -22.05 -6.66
CA LEU A 208 -18.79 -22.20 -6.34
C LEU A 208 -18.22 -21.01 -5.54
N LEU A 209 -18.59 -19.78 -5.92
CA LEU A 209 -17.98 -18.54 -5.44
C LEU A 209 -18.86 -17.73 -4.48
N GLY A 210 -20.10 -18.16 -4.28
CA GLY A 210 -21.12 -17.42 -3.54
C GLY A 210 -21.91 -16.47 -4.43
N GLN A 211 -23.13 -16.14 -4.00
CA GLN A 211 -24.10 -15.39 -4.81
C GLN A 211 -23.58 -14.02 -5.26
N ALA A 212 -23.17 -13.17 -4.32
CA ALA A 212 -22.74 -11.80 -4.64
C ALA A 212 -21.45 -11.78 -5.49
N HIS A 213 -20.40 -12.47 -5.03
CA HIS A 213 -19.11 -12.46 -5.69
C HIS A 213 -19.13 -13.21 -7.03
N GLY A 214 -19.82 -14.35 -7.11
CA GLY A 214 -19.94 -15.11 -8.35
C GLY A 214 -20.72 -14.37 -9.42
N THR A 215 -21.80 -13.67 -9.06
CA THR A 215 -22.57 -12.85 -10.01
C THR A 215 -21.72 -11.72 -10.58
N GLU A 216 -21.00 -11.03 -9.71
CA GLU A 216 -20.13 -9.93 -10.11
C GLU A 216 -19.01 -10.39 -11.04
N LEU A 217 -18.27 -11.43 -10.67
CA LEU A 217 -17.20 -11.97 -11.51
C LEU A 217 -17.72 -12.51 -12.85
N HIS A 218 -18.94 -13.06 -12.90
CA HIS A 218 -19.54 -13.52 -14.14
C HIS A 218 -19.84 -12.34 -15.07
N ARG A 219 -20.43 -11.25 -14.56
CA ARG A 219 -20.66 -10.01 -15.33
C ARG A 219 -19.35 -9.45 -15.89
N LEU A 220 -18.35 -9.33 -15.03
CA LEU A 220 -17.02 -8.86 -15.39
C LEU A 220 -16.35 -9.75 -16.45
N ALA A 221 -16.50 -11.07 -16.36
CA ALA A 221 -15.98 -11.98 -17.38
C ALA A 221 -16.64 -11.79 -18.76
N HIS A 222 -17.86 -11.27 -18.79
CA HIS A 222 -18.58 -10.85 -20.01
C HIS A 222 -18.27 -9.39 -20.42
N GLY A 223 -17.31 -8.73 -19.78
CA GLY A 223 -16.94 -7.34 -20.06
C GLY A 223 -17.95 -6.31 -19.53
N ILE A 224 -18.90 -6.71 -18.68
CA ILE A 224 -19.93 -5.83 -18.14
C ILE A 224 -19.45 -5.26 -16.80
N ASP A 225 -18.99 -4.01 -16.82
CA ASP A 225 -18.57 -3.24 -15.64
C ASP A 225 -19.27 -1.88 -15.60
N ASP A 226 -20.34 -1.79 -14.80
CA ASP A 226 -21.13 -0.55 -14.62
C ASP A 226 -20.65 0.28 -13.42
N HIS A 227 -19.50 -0.04 -12.83
CA HIS A 227 -19.04 0.68 -11.65
C HIS A 227 -18.56 2.09 -12.03
N PRO A 228 -19.19 3.16 -11.51
CA PRO A 228 -18.83 4.52 -11.88
C PRO A 228 -17.44 4.89 -11.32
N VAL A 229 -16.74 5.80 -12.00
CA VAL A 229 -15.53 6.44 -11.46
C VAL A 229 -15.98 7.52 -10.48
N GLU A 230 -15.88 7.22 -9.19
CA GLU A 230 -16.31 8.13 -8.13
C GLU A 230 -15.22 8.26 -7.07
N GLU A 231 -15.07 9.46 -6.52
CA GLU A 231 -14.17 9.69 -5.40
C GLU A 231 -14.52 8.74 -4.24
N ARG A 232 -13.50 8.17 -3.61
CA ARG A 232 -13.74 7.22 -2.52
C ARG A 232 -14.46 7.91 -1.37
N ALA A 233 -15.53 7.28 -0.92
CA ALA A 233 -16.18 7.65 0.33
C ALA A 233 -15.16 7.67 1.48
N GLU A 234 -15.42 8.54 2.47
CA GLU A 234 -14.58 8.68 3.65
C GLU A 234 -14.26 7.31 4.29
N ALA A 235 -13.05 7.19 4.84
CA ALA A 235 -12.61 5.96 5.48
C ALA A 235 -13.58 5.56 6.60
N LYS A 236 -14.09 4.32 6.55
CA LYS A 236 -15.02 3.77 7.54
C LYS A 236 -14.34 3.34 8.85
N GLN A 237 -13.01 3.21 8.82
CA GLN A 237 -12.20 2.81 9.96
C GLN A 237 -10.78 3.39 9.84
N VAL A 238 -10.11 3.53 10.98
CA VAL A 238 -8.68 3.83 11.07
C VAL A 238 -8.00 2.78 11.93
N SER A 239 -6.79 2.36 11.59
CA SER A 239 -6.10 1.29 12.33
C SER A 239 -4.59 1.49 12.34
N ALA A 240 -3.92 0.83 13.29
CA ALA A 240 -2.48 0.67 13.33
C ALA A 240 -2.15 -0.74 13.82
N GLU A 241 -1.12 -1.34 13.25
CA GLU A 241 -0.84 -2.76 13.39
C GLU A 241 0.62 -3.02 13.07
N THR A 242 1.22 -4.00 13.73
CA THR A 242 2.63 -4.34 13.54
C THR A 242 2.86 -5.84 13.67
N THR A 243 3.76 -6.37 12.83
CA THR A 243 4.30 -7.73 12.96
C THR A 243 5.67 -7.62 13.62
N PHE A 244 5.86 -8.30 14.75
CA PHE A 244 7.12 -8.28 15.49
C PHE A 244 8.15 -9.22 14.85
N ASP A 245 9.43 -8.86 14.92
CA ASP A 245 10.54 -9.70 14.46
C ASP A 245 10.65 -11.00 15.27
N VAL A 246 10.37 -10.92 16.56
CA VAL A 246 10.34 -12.04 17.51
C VAL A 246 9.00 -12.03 18.21
N ASP A 247 8.39 -13.22 18.33
CA ASP A 247 7.08 -13.36 18.98
C ASP A 247 7.15 -12.88 20.44
N ILE A 248 6.10 -12.19 20.86
CA ILE A 248 5.95 -11.67 22.21
C ILE A 248 5.20 -12.69 23.04
N THR A 249 5.85 -13.20 24.08
CA THR A 249 5.23 -14.09 25.08
C THR A 249 5.00 -13.38 26.42
N ASP A 250 5.67 -12.25 26.65
CA ASP A 250 5.52 -11.43 27.86
C ASP A 250 4.27 -10.54 27.77
N GLN A 251 3.38 -10.69 28.74
CA GLN A 251 2.10 -9.97 28.77
C GLN A 251 2.28 -8.46 28.98
N GLY A 252 3.27 -8.06 29.78
CA GLY A 252 3.56 -6.64 30.03
C GLY A 252 3.98 -5.93 28.75
N ARG A 253 4.91 -6.53 28.00
CA ARG A 253 5.36 -6.08 26.70
C ARG A 253 4.21 -6.07 25.69
N LEU A 254 3.39 -7.11 25.62
CA LEU A 254 2.23 -7.16 24.74
C LEU A 254 1.29 -5.97 24.96
N LEU A 255 0.95 -5.68 26.22
CA LEU A 255 0.08 -4.56 26.57
C LEU A 255 0.71 -3.20 26.25
N ALA A 256 2.04 -3.07 26.34
CA ALA A 256 2.76 -1.87 25.93
C ALA A 256 2.69 -1.66 24.41
N GLU A 257 2.87 -2.73 23.62
CA GLU A 257 2.75 -2.67 22.14
C GLU A 257 1.32 -2.33 21.70
N VAL A 258 0.30 -2.94 22.33
CA VAL A 258 -1.10 -2.59 22.09
C VAL A 258 -1.37 -1.12 22.39
N ALA A 259 -0.82 -0.59 23.48
CA ALA A 259 -0.97 0.81 23.82
C ALA A 259 -0.33 1.73 22.77
N GLY A 260 0.86 1.37 22.26
CA GLY A 260 1.48 2.07 21.14
C GLY A 260 0.64 2.01 19.86
N MET A 261 0.04 0.86 19.54
CA MET A 261 -0.85 0.75 18.38
C MET A 261 -2.14 1.56 18.55
N ALA A 262 -2.72 1.58 19.76
CA ALA A 262 -3.88 2.41 20.07
C ALA A 262 -3.57 3.90 19.88
N ASP A 263 -2.43 4.38 20.40
CA ASP A 263 -1.96 5.77 20.24
C ASP A 263 -1.72 6.12 18.76
N ASN A 264 -1.08 5.24 17.99
CA ASN A 264 -0.89 5.43 16.55
C ASN A 264 -2.22 5.52 15.78
N ALA A 265 -3.18 4.64 16.09
CA ALA A 265 -4.51 4.68 15.49
C ALA A 265 -5.30 5.93 15.95
N HIS A 266 -5.06 6.40 17.17
CA HIS A 266 -5.73 7.57 17.76
C HIS A 266 -5.25 8.87 17.11
N ARG A 267 -3.94 9.03 16.89
CA ARG A 267 -3.41 10.17 16.12
C ARG A 267 -4.08 10.27 14.74
N ARG A 268 -4.28 9.13 14.07
CA ARG A 268 -5.00 9.07 12.78
C ARG A 268 -6.47 9.47 12.93
N LEU A 269 -7.14 8.97 13.96
CA LEU A 269 -8.53 9.32 14.28
C LEU A 269 -8.69 10.84 14.46
N VAL A 270 -7.88 11.44 15.34
CA VAL A 270 -7.91 12.88 15.65
C VAL A 270 -7.53 13.73 14.44
N SER A 271 -6.50 13.33 13.68
CA SER A 271 -6.11 14.05 12.46
C SER A 271 -7.23 14.12 11.41
N SER A 272 -8.17 13.18 11.45
CA SER A 272 -9.34 13.17 10.58
C SER A 272 -10.56 13.90 11.15
N GLY A 273 -10.44 14.54 12.33
CA GLY A 273 -11.51 15.30 12.97
C GLY A 273 -12.70 14.44 13.43
N ARG A 274 -12.49 13.14 13.67
CA ARG A 274 -13.56 12.17 13.96
C ARG A 274 -13.41 11.52 15.32
N ALA A 275 -14.52 11.02 15.85
CA ALA A 275 -14.60 10.17 17.03
C ALA A 275 -14.99 8.73 16.61
N ALA A 276 -14.79 7.73 17.47
CA ALA A 276 -15.06 6.33 17.16
C ALA A 276 -16.03 5.68 18.16
N LYS A 277 -16.91 4.81 17.66
CA LYS A 277 -17.82 4.00 18.50
C LYS A 277 -17.24 2.64 18.85
N THR A 278 -16.43 2.05 17.99
CA THR A 278 -15.98 0.66 18.16
C THR A 278 -14.47 0.59 18.17
N VAL A 279 -13.91 -0.04 19.21
CA VAL A 279 -12.51 -0.44 19.29
C VAL A 279 -12.42 -1.92 18.94
N THR A 280 -11.45 -2.29 18.11
CA THR A 280 -11.16 -3.69 17.80
C THR A 280 -9.68 -3.95 18.00
N VAL A 281 -9.37 -5.05 18.69
CA VAL A 281 -8.03 -5.58 18.82
C VAL A 281 -7.92 -6.84 17.98
N LYS A 282 -6.93 -6.86 17.11
CA LYS A 282 -6.53 -8.01 16.31
C LYS A 282 -5.21 -8.53 16.83
N VAL A 283 -5.13 -9.82 17.10
CA VAL A 283 -3.89 -10.51 17.45
C VAL A 283 -3.69 -11.69 16.51
N ARG A 284 -2.44 -11.95 16.15
CA ARG A 284 -2.07 -13.14 15.39
C ARG A 284 -0.97 -13.89 16.14
N ASP A 285 -1.14 -15.19 16.31
CA ASP A 285 -0.15 -16.05 16.96
C ASP A 285 0.96 -16.50 15.99
N SER A 286 1.90 -17.30 16.49
CA SER A 286 3.00 -17.88 15.70
C SER A 286 2.53 -18.80 14.57
N ASP A 287 1.34 -19.41 14.72
CA ASP A 287 0.75 -20.37 13.79
C ASP A 287 -0.18 -19.69 12.76
N PHE A 288 -0.14 -18.35 12.73
CA PHE A 288 -0.93 -17.47 11.86
C PHE A 288 -2.44 -17.46 12.14
N THR A 289 -2.90 -18.08 13.24
CA THR A 289 -4.27 -17.95 13.71
C THR A 289 -4.51 -16.50 14.12
N THR A 290 -5.56 -15.89 13.57
CA THR A 290 -5.93 -14.51 13.86
C THR A 290 -7.18 -14.47 14.73
N ILE A 291 -7.07 -13.83 15.90
CA ILE A 291 -8.18 -13.59 16.82
C ILE A 291 -8.49 -12.10 16.79
N SER A 292 -9.77 -11.77 16.66
CA SER A 292 -10.26 -10.40 16.73
C SER A 292 -11.29 -10.28 17.85
N ARG A 293 -11.22 -9.20 18.63
CA ARG A 293 -12.20 -8.84 19.67
C ARG A 293 -12.55 -7.37 19.53
N ALA A 294 -13.83 -7.05 19.69
CA ALA A 294 -14.33 -5.69 19.57
C ALA A 294 -15.19 -5.29 20.78
N GLU A 295 -15.15 -4.00 21.12
CA GLU A 295 -16.01 -3.35 22.11
C GLU A 295 -16.64 -2.14 21.43
N THR A 296 -17.97 -1.98 21.53
CA THR A 296 -18.70 -0.84 20.97
C THR A 296 -19.33 -0.03 22.09
N PHE A 297 -19.04 1.27 22.12
CA PHE A 297 -19.57 2.23 23.07
C PHE A 297 -20.95 2.75 22.65
N ALA A 298 -21.71 3.27 23.61
CA ALA A 298 -23.01 3.90 23.35
C ALA A 298 -22.88 5.16 22.49
N SER A 299 -21.85 5.97 22.74
CA SER A 299 -21.53 7.18 21.98
C SER A 299 -20.12 7.12 21.40
N ALA A 300 -19.89 7.89 20.33
CA ALA A 300 -18.56 8.02 19.75
C ALA A 300 -17.68 8.88 20.68
N THR A 301 -16.44 8.47 20.87
CA THR A 301 -15.46 9.23 21.68
C THR A 301 -14.14 9.39 20.93
N SER A 302 -13.46 10.52 21.14
CA SER A 302 -12.06 10.71 20.75
C SER A 302 -11.10 10.69 21.95
N ASP A 303 -11.59 10.36 23.16
CA ASP A 303 -10.75 10.29 24.35
C ASP A 303 -9.74 9.13 24.26
N ALA A 304 -8.45 9.49 24.22
CA ALA A 304 -7.36 8.54 24.09
C ALA A 304 -7.32 7.53 25.24
N ALA A 305 -7.63 7.98 26.47
CA ALA A 305 -7.56 7.12 27.65
C ALA A 305 -8.64 6.03 27.62
N THR A 306 -9.88 6.39 27.28
CA THR A 306 -11.01 5.47 27.12
C THR A 306 -10.73 4.44 26.02
N LEU A 307 -10.27 4.89 24.85
CA LEU A 307 -9.97 4.01 23.72
C LEU A 307 -8.81 3.05 24.03
N ALA A 308 -7.75 3.52 24.67
CA ALA A 308 -6.63 2.69 25.09
C ALA A 308 -7.02 1.68 26.18
N ALA A 309 -7.89 2.07 27.12
CA ALA A 309 -8.39 1.17 28.17
C ALA A 309 -9.22 0.02 27.57
N ALA A 310 -10.10 0.31 26.60
CA ALA A 310 -10.84 -0.73 25.87
C ALA A 310 -9.91 -1.68 25.12
N ALA A 311 -8.91 -1.16 24.40
CA ALA A 311 -7.92 -2.01 23.71
C ALA A 311 -7.17 -2.94 24.68
N ARG A 312 -6.77 -2.43 25.86
CA ARG A 312 -6.13 -3.26 26.90
C ARG A 312 -7.07 -4.36 27.41
N ARG A 313 -8.34 -4.05 27.71
CA ARG A 313 -9.34 -5.05 28.13
C ARG A 313 -9.52 -6.14 27.09
N LEU A 314 -9.72 -5.75 25.83
CA LEU A 314 -9.91 -6.67 24.70
C LEU A 314 -8.69 -7.59 24.51
N THR A 315 -7.48 -7.07 24.71
CA THR A 315 -6.24 -7.87 24.64
C THR A 315 -6.20 -8.94 25.72
N SER A 316 -6.49 -8.58 26.97
CA SER A 316 -6.50 -9.53 28.10
C SER A 316 -7.52 -10.64 27.93
N VAL A 317 -8.63 -10.39 27.22
CA VAL A 317 -9.64 -11.40 26.88
C VAL A 317 -9.22 -12.24 25.67
N ALA A 318 -8.55 -11.62 24.68
CA ALA A 318 -8.18 -12.27 23.43
C ALA A 318 -6.99 -13.23 23.57
N VAL A 319 -6.05 -12.94 24.47
CA VAL A 319 -4.75 -13.62 24.53
C VAL A 319 -4.55 -14.34 25.87
N PRO A 320 -4.58 -15.69 25.88
CA PRO A 320 -4.18 -16.48 27.03
C PRO A 320 -2.70 -16.22 27.41
N PRO A 321 -2.35 -16.21 28.71
CA PRO A 321 -0.96 -16.06 29.14
C PRO A 321 -0.02 -17.10 28.51
N GLY A 322 1.16 -16.66 28.07
CA GLY A 322 2.16 -17.51 27.44
C GLY A 322 1.94 -17.80 25.94
N THR A 323 0.83 -17.36 25.35
CA THR A 323 0.60 -17.47 23.90
C THR A 323 1.65 -16.63 23.14
N PRO A 324 2.45 -17.21 22.22
CA PRO A 324 3.38 -16.44 21.41
C PRO A 324 2.62 -15.56 20.40
N ILE A 325 2.72 -14.24 20.55
CA ILE A 325 2.04 -13.27 19.69
C ILE A 325 3.00 -12.72 18.64
N ARG A 326 2.63 -12.90 17.37
CA ARG A 326 3.37 -12.48 16.18
C ARG A 326 2.99 -11.08 15.69
N LEU A 327 1.71 -10.73 15.75
CA LEU A 327 1.19 -9.43 15.31
C LEU A 327 0.11 -8.94 16.26
N VAL A 328 0.06 -7.62 16.43
CA VAL A 328 -1.00 -6.90 17.12
C VAL A 328 -1.51 -5.78 16.21
N GLY A 329 -2.81 -5.53 16.25
CA GLY A 329 -3.46 -4.40 15.62
C GLY A 329 -4.56 -3.82 16.49
N VAL A 330 -4.71 -2.50 16.46
CA VAL A 330 -5.84 -1.77 17.04
C VAL A 330 -6.52 -0.99 15.92
N SER A 331 -7.84 -1.09 15.85
CA SER A 331 -8.65 -0.32 14.90
C SER A 331 -9.84 0.35 15.56
N TYR A 332 -10.19 1.53 15.05
CA TYR A 332 -11.33 2.34 15.43
C TYR A 332 -12.30 2.41 14.25
N SER A 333 -13.58 2.10 14.49
CA SER A 333 -14.64 2.12 13.49
C SER A 333 -15.94 2.69 14.06
N GLY A 334 -16.98 2.77 13.22
CA GLY A 334 -18.19 3.52 13.56
C GLY A 334 -17.87 5.00 13.74
N LEU A 335 -17.10 5.56 12.81
CA LEU A 335 -16.57 6.92 12.90
C LEU A 335 -17.68 7.97 12.76
N ALA A 336 -17.60 9.04 13.54
CA ALA A 336 -18.56 10.14 13.54
C ALA A 336 -17.87 11.50 13.65
N ASN A 337 -18.45 12.53 13.03
CA ASN A 337 -17.90 13.89 12.95
C ASN A 337 -18.10 14.75 14.22
N SER A 338 -18.71 14.19 15.27
CA SER A 338 -18.94 14.90 16.53
C SER A 338 -18.91 13.96 17.73
N GLU A 339 -18.23 14.37 18.79
CA GLU A 339 -18.40 13.81 20.13
C GLU A 339 -19.79 14.18 20.64
N GLN A 340 -20.75 13.25 20.52
CA GLN A 340 -21.93 13.34 21.36
C GLN A 340 -21.56 12.71 22.70
N GLU A 341 -21.19 13.52 23.68
CA GLU A 341 -21.04 13.05 25.06
C GLU A 341 -22.36 12.40 25.50
N ALA A 342 -22.26 11.19 26.06
CA ALA A 342 -23.43 10.49 26.59
C ALA A 342 -23.95 11.26 27.81
N LEU A 343 -25.17 11.79 27.73
CA LEU A 343 -25.78 12.57 28.81
C LEU A 343 -26.16 11.71 30.03
N PHE A 344 -26.03 10.38 29.97
CA PHE A 344 -26.32 9.44 31.06
C PHE A 344 -25.42 8.19 31.00
N GLU A 345 -24.89 7.75 32.15
CA GLU A 345 -24.23 6.45 32.30
C GLU A 345 -25.27 5.30 32.25
N SER A 346 -24.98 4.24 31.50
CA SER A 346 -25.76 2.99 31.56
C SER A 346 -24.83 1.77 31.42
N PRO A 347 -25.09 0.66 32.14
CA PRO A 347 -24.16 -0.45 32.25
C PRO A 347 -24.34 -1.50 31.14
N GLY A 348 -23.22 -2.08 30.68
CA GLY A 348 -23.15 -3.37 29.98
C GLY A 348 -22.78 -3.29 28.50
N ALA A 349 -21.49 -3.47 28.18
CA ALA A 349 -21.03 -3.70 26.81
C ALA A 349 -21.23 -5.17 26.41
N GLU A 350 -21.89 -5.43 25.27
CA GLU A 350 -21.94 -6.75 24.65
C GLU A 350 -20.67 -7.01 23.82
N VAL A 351 -19.98 -8.11 24.12
CA VAL A 351 -18.81 -8.57 23.36
C VAL A 351 -19.30 -9.37 22.15
N VAL A 352 -19.22 -8.78 20.96
CA VAL A 352 -19.59 -9.46 19.70
C VAL A 352 -18.34 -10.09 19.09
N VAL A 353 -18.40 -11.40 18.83
CA VAL A 353 -17.36 -12.15 18.12
C VAL A 353 -17.66 -12.07 16.62
N SER A 354 -16.78 -11.44 15.85
CA SER A 354 -16.89 -11.35 14.39
C SER A 354 -15.62 -11.89 13.71
N THR A 355 -15.81 -12.72 12.69
CA THR A 355 -14.77 -13.30 11.85
C THR A 355 -14.85 -12.70 10.44
N GLN A 356 -14.31 -11.50 10.25
CA GLN A 356 -14.03 -10.98 8.92
C GLN A 356 -12.63 -10.36 8.87
N SER A 357 -11.84 -10.86 7.93
CA SER A 357 -10.49 -10.39 7.62
C SER A 357 -10.58 -9.48 6.39
N VAL A 358 -10.20 -8.22 6.57
CA VAL A 358 -9.97 -7.30 5.45
C VAL A 358 -8.48 -6.97 5.46
N GLU A 359 -7.78 -7.33 4.39
CA GLU A 359 -6.38 -6.98 4.20
C GLU A 359 -6.26 -5.51 3.84
N HIS A 360 -5.71 -4.72 4.76
CA HIS A 360 -5.28 -3.36 4.49
C HIS A 360 -3.77 -3.33 4.28
N THR A 361 -3.34 -2.78 3.15
CA THR A 361 -1.93 -2.46 2.88
C THR A 361 -1.49 -1.43 3.91
N GLN A 362 -0.63 -1.85 4.83
CA GLN A 362 -0.11 -1.01 5.89
C GLN A 362 1.05 -0.15 5.42
N VAL A 363 1.10 1.05 5.98
CA VAL A 363 2.26 1.94 5.97
C VAL A 363 2.81 1.99 7.40
N PRO A 364 3.91 1.27 7.70
CA PRO A 364 4.62 1.46 8.95
C PRO A 364 5.41 2.76 8.90
N GLU A 365 5.08 3.68 9.79
CA GLU A 365 5.96 4.79 10.15
C GLU A 365 6.88 4.27 11.27
N ALA A 366 8.12 3.97 10.91
CA ALA A 366 9.12 3.56 11.89
C ALA A 366 9.58 4.80 12.66
N ALA A 367 9.28 4.85 13.96
CA ALA A 367 9.93 5.81 14.85
C ALA A 367 11.47 5.56 14.82
N PRO A 368 12.31 6.60 14.74
CA PRO A 368 13.76 6.42 14.78
C PRO A 368 14.13 5.87 16.16
N THR A 369 14.50 4.58 16.19
CA THR A 369 15.08 3.97 17.39
C THR A 369 16.53 4.40 17.46
N ALA A 370 16.85 5.20 18.47
CA ALA A 370 18.22 5.62 18.76
C ALA A 370 19.12 4.40 18.99
N ARG A 371 19.99 4.11 18.00
CA ARG A 371 21.44 3.85 18.12
C ARG A 371 21.99 3.41 16.74
N GLY A 372 22.68 4.34 16.08
CA GLY A 372 23.50 4.11 14.88
C GLY A 372 22.78 4.31 13.54
N TRP A 373 23.53 4.77 12.54
CA TRP A 373 23.11 4.86 11.14
C TRP A 373 22.80 3.49 10.55
N ARG A 374 21.79 3.42 9.68
CA ARG A 374 21.38 2.21 8.94
C ARG A 374 21.45 2.47 7.44
N ALA A 375 21.67 1.42 6.66
CA ALA A 375 21.63 1.53 5.21
C ALA A 375 20.25 2.02 4.75
N GLY A 376 20.23 3.06 3.92
CA GLY A 376 19.03 3.72 3.43
C GLY A 376 18.62 4.98 4.18
N ASP A 377 19.15 5.23 5.39
CA ASP A 377 18.86 6.45 6.16
C ASP A 377 19.24 7.70 5.36
N ASP A 378 18.34 8.68 5.33
CA ASP A 378 18.60 10.00 4.77
C ASP A 378 19.40 10.84 5.77
N VAL A 379 20.40 11.55 5.26
CA VAL A 379 21.33 12.34 6.06
C VAL A 379 21.58 13.69 5.41
N ARG A 380 21.98 14.65 6.24
CA ARG A 380 22.47 15.95 5.80
C ARG A 380 23.84 16.17 6.40
N HIS A 381 24.80 16.55 5.56
CA HIS A 381 26.12 16.99 6.00
C HIS A 381 26.30 18.48 5.70
N ASP A 382 26.83 19.24 6.64
CA ASP A 382 26.93 20.70 6.53
C ASP A 382 27.66 21.16 5.27
N GLU A 383 28.72 20.46 4.88
CA GLU A 383 29.52 20.79 3.69
C GLU A 383 29.08 20.10 2.39
N HIS A 384 28.35 18.99 2.48
CA HIS A 384 28.06 18.14 1.31
C HIS A 384 26.57 18.07 0.96
N GLY A 385 25.72 18.67 1.78
CA GLY A 385 24.27 18.70 1.59
C GLY A 385 23.61 17.36 1.90
N HIS A 386 22.51 17.09 1.21
CA HIS A 386 21.72 15.87 1.39
C HIS A 386 22.43 14.64 0.83
N GLY A 387 22.31 13.52 1.52
CA GLY A 387 22.77 12.22 1.07
C GLY A 387 22.01 11.09 1.73
N TRP A 388 22.48 9.87 1.49
CA TRP A 388 21.93 8.67 2.11
C TRP A 388 23.03 7.69 2.50
N VAL A 389 22.80 6.94 3.56
CA VAL A 389 23.75 5.96 4.08
C VAL A 389 23.76 4.73 3.18
N GLN A 390 24.88 4.45 2.51
CA GLN A 390 25.06 3.22 1.72
C GLN A 390 25.36 2.01 2.62
N GLY A 391 26.03 2.25 3.75
CA GLY A 391 26.38 1.23 4.73
C GLY A 391 26.98 1.84 5.99
N ALA A 392 26.74 1.18 7.11
CA ALA A 392 27.25 1.58 8.41
C ALA A 392 27.70 0.34 9.21
N GLY A 393 28.79 0.48 9.96
CA GLY A 393 29.37 -0.60 10.75
C GLY A 393 30.80 -0.29 11.20
N LEU A 394 31.26 -0.99 12.23
CA LEU A 394 32.64 -0.85 12.75
C LEU A 394 33.03 0.61 13.09
N GLY A 395 32.09 1.39 13.62
CA GLY A 395 32.31 2.80 13.97
C GLY A 395 32.44 3.75 12.77
N ARG A 396 32.08 3.29 11.56
CA ARG A 396 32.11 4.11 10.34
C ARG A 396 30.77 4.12 9.63
N VAL A 397 30.55 5.18 8.88
CA VAL A 397 29.36 5.35 8.03
C VAL A 397 29.79 5.82 6.64
N THR A 398 29.32 5.15 5.60
CA THR A 398 29.53 5.57 4.21
C THR A 398 28.26 6.20 3.68
N VAL A 399 28.35 7.47 3.32
CA VAL A 399 27.25 8.30 2.84
C VAL A 399 27.49 8.63 1.37
N ARG A 400 26.45 8.56 0.55
CA ARG A 400 26.47 9.08 -0.80
C ARG A 400 25.63 10.35 -0.89
N PHE A 401 26.25 11.43 -1.34
CA PHE A 401 25.61 12.75 -1.43
C PHE A 401 24.97 12.93 -2.81
N GLU A 402 23.70 12.57 -2.91
CA GLU A 402 22.91 12.67 -4.13
C GLU A 402 21.42 12.94 -3.83
N THR A 403 20.76 13.56 -4.79
CA THR A 403 19.31 13.79 -4.85
C THR A 403 18.82 13.55 -6.28
N ALA A 404 17.50 13.64 -6.50
CA ALA A 404 16.92 13.58 -7.84
C ALA A 404 17.45 14.68 -8.78
N THR A 405 17.87 15.84 -8.25
CA THR A 405 18.32 17.00 -9.03
C THR A 405 19.84 17.08 -9.19
N THR A 406 20.63 16.56 -8.25
CA THR A 406 22.11 16.60 -8.35
C THR A 406 22.68 15.50 -9.25
N GLY A 407 21.91 14.45 -9.56
CA GLY A 407 22.43 13.28 -10.27
C GLY A 407 23.32 12.40 -9.40
N ARG A 408 24.16 11.56 -10.02
CA ARG A 408 25.00 10.58 -9.31
C ARG A 408 26.05 11.26 -8.44
N GLY A 409 25.94 11.03 -7.13
CA GLY A 409 26.78 11.66 -6.11
C GLY A 409 28.08 10.94 -5.81
N VAL A 410 28.96 11.61 -5.08
CA VAL A 410 30.20 11.02 -4.53
C VAL A 410 29.89 10.33 -3.20
N ALA A 411 30.51 9.17 -2.96
CA ALA A 411 30.48 8.51 -1.66
C ALA A 411 31.66 8.94 -0.79
N ARG A 412 31.41 9.20 0.49
CA ARG A 412 32.42 9.53 1.50
C ARG A 412 32.18 8.69 2.76
N THR A 413 33.26 8.37 3.46
CA THR A 413 33.19 7.55 4.68
C THR A 413 33.69 8.33 5.89
N PHE A 414 32.82 8.50 6.88
CA PHE A 414 33.06 9.25 8.10
C PHE A 414 33.15 8.32 9.32
N ALA A 415 33.55 8.87 10.46
CA ALA A 415 33.28 8.26 11.75
C ALA A 415 31.76 8.23 11.99
N SER A 416 31.24 7.24 12.71
CA SER A 416 29.79 7.11 12.94
C SER A 416 29.20 8.24 13.79
N ASP A 417 30.05 8.92 14.57
CA ASP A 417 29.76 10.05 15.44
C ASP A 417 30.25 11.39 14.85
N GLU A 418 30.47 11.45 13.53
CA GLU A 418 30.83 12.66 12.80
C GLU A 418 29.91 13.84 13.17
N PRO A 419 30.43 14.92 13.79
CA PRO A 419 29.61 16.01 14.30
C PRO A 419 28.88 16.79 13.20
N LEU A 420 29.39 16.80 11.96
CA LEU A 420 28.78 17.48 10.83
C LEU A 420 27.72 16.64 10.11
N LEU A 421 27.47 15.40 10.57
CA LEU A 421 26.51 14.48 9.95
C LEU A 421 25.23 14.39 10.78
N HIS A 422 24.12 14.85 10.20
CA HIS A 422 22.83 14.94 10.86
C HIS A 422 21.78 14.08 10.15
N PRO A 423 20.69 13.67 10.85
CA PRO A 423 19.53 13.09 10.18
C PRO A 423 18.98 14.08 9.15
N GLY A 424 18.73 13.61 7.92
CA GLY A 424 18.19 14.44 6.84
C GLY A 424 16.66 14.32 6.76
N ASP A 425 15.98 15.37 6.28
CA ASP A 425 14.59 15.21 5.86
C ASP A 425 14.58 14.44 4.53
N PRO A 426 13.94 13.26 4.43
CA PRO A 426 13.89 12.49 3.19
C PRO A 426 13.24 13.24 2.02
N LEU A 427 12.44 14.28 2.26
CA LEU A 427 11.86 15.12 1.20
C LEU A 427 12.92 15.93 0.44
N ASP A 428 14.04 16.29 1.09
CA ASP A 428 15.16 16.99 0.45
C ASP A 428 15.76 16.16 -0.70
N SER A 429 15.61 14.84 -0.66
CA SER A 429 16.06 13.93 -1.72
C SER A 429 15.36 14.13 -3.07
N LEU A 430 14.18 14.78 -3.09
CA LEU A 430 13.45 15.13 -4.32
C LEU A 430 14.02 16.38 -5.00
N GLY A 431 14.66 17.27 -4.24
CA GLY A 431 15.16 18.55 -4.75
C GLY A 431 14.05 19.47 -5.29
N TRP A 432 12.80 19.24 -4.88
CA TRP A 432 11.69 20.15 -5.17
C TRP A 432 11.76 21.35 -4.23
N GLN A 433 11.43 22.54 -4.75
CA GLN A 433 11.23 23.69 -3.89
C GLN A 433 10.01 23.40 -3.01
N SER A 434 10.10 23.70 -1.72
CA SER A 434 8.94 23.66 -0.83
C SER A 434 8.01 24.80 -1.28
N ASP A 435 6.88 24.45 -1.89
CA ASP A 435 5.80 25.41 -2.21
C ASP A 435 5.12 25.93 -0.93
#